data_AF-A0A1K1M9C6-F1
#
_entry.id   AF-A0A1K1M9C6-F1
#
_cell.length_a   1.000
_cell.length_b   1.000
_cell.length_c   1.000
_cell.angle_alpha   90.00
_cell.angle_beta   90.00
_cell.angle_gamma   90.00
#
_symmetry.space_group_name_H-M   'P 1'
#
loop_
_entity.id
_entity.type
_entity.pdbx_description
1 polymer ?
#
loop_
_entity_poly.entity_id
_entity_poly.type
_entity_poly.pdbx_seq_one_letter_code
_entity_poly.pdbx_strand_id
1 'polypeptide(L)'
;MDFEEEYKQNRTQMKKIKKEDTMILIVFAANVAMSLWMLVAFVLTFNKAALLTAVLGLAASAVGFLSAYRKDSGLAIAAGVLLFAEISALFFSDGISLLGILEIGVFGWFAARNFMNIKKYRWLEQQDGFPQFEPKLKEYDMDRVQRDIKDPYARKMEERQSNSSVSMEEL
;
A
#
# COMPACT_ATOMS: atom_id res chain seq x y z
N MET A 1 26.08 -8.73 9.60
CA MET A 1 24.83 -7.95 9.52
C MET A 1 23.75 -8.94 9.15
N ASP A 2 22.75 -9.16 9.99
CA ASP A 2 21.86 -10.31 9.89
C ASP A 2 20.76 -10.05 8.84
N PHE A 3 21.13 -10.20 7.55
CA PHE A 3 20.27 -9.89 6.40
C PHE A 3 18.92 -10.61 6.46
N GLU A 4 18.88 -11.79 7.08
CA GLU A 4 17.66 -12.57 7.27
C GLU A 4 16.67 -11.88 8.20
N GLU A 5 17.15 -11.25 9.27
CA GLU A 5 16.31 -10.51 10.21
C GLU A 5 15.72 -9.26 9.54
N GLU A 6 16.52 -8.53 8.77
CA GLU A 6 16.07 -7.33 8.05
C GLU A 6 15.01 -7.68 6.99
N TYR A 7 15.21 -8.76 6.23
CA TYR A 7 14.25 -9.26 5.25
C TYR A 7 12.95 -9.72 5.92
N LYS A 8 13.04 -10.41 7.06
CA LYS A 8 11.88 -10.83 7.85
C LYS A 8 11.08 -9.63 8.37
N GLN A 9 11.76 -8.57 8.82
CA GLN A 9 11.13 -7.33 9.25
C GLN A 9 10.43 -6.65 8.07
N ASN A 10 11.10 -6.48 6.93
CA ASN A 10 10.56 -5.83 5.73
C ASN A 10 9.35 -6.59 5.16
N ARG A 11 9.40 -7.92 5.12
CA ARG A 11 8.25 -8.77 4.74
C ARG A 11 7.05 -8.59 5.67
N THR A 12 7.30 -8.48 6.98
CA THR A 12 6.24 -8.25 7.97
C THR A 12 5.62 -6.87 7.78
N GLN A 13 6.44 -5.85 7.48
CA GLN A 13 5.95 -4.52 7.16
C GLN A 13 5.13 -4.53 5.87
N MET A 14 5.57 -5.21 4.82
CA MET A 14 4.81 -5.35 3.57
C MET A 14 3.44 -6.01 3.77
N LYS A 15 3.36 -7.05 4.60
CA LYS A 15 2.07 -7.67 4.97
C LYS A 15 1.14 -6.68 5.68
N LYS A 16 1.68 -5.85 6.59
CA LYS A 16 0.91 -4.80 7.26
C LYS A 16 0.39 -3.76 6.27
N ILE A 17 1.23 -3.33 5.31
CA ILE A 17 0.84 -2.37 4.27
C ILE A 17 -0.32 -2.90 3.44
N LYS A 18 -0.27 -4.15 2.97
CA LYS A 18 -1.36 -4.77 2.21
C LYS A 18 -2.67 -4.85 3.00
N LYS A 19 -2.58 -5.15 4.31
CA LYS A 19 -3.75 -5.15 5.19
C LYS A 19 -4.32 -3.73 5.36
N GLU A 20 -3.45 -2.74 5.56
CA GLU A 20 -3.86 -1.33 5.65
C GLU A 20 -4.48 -0.83 4.35
N ASP A 21 -3.93 -1.19 3.18
CA ASP A 21 -4.52 -0.88 1.88
C ASP A 21 -5.94 -1.45 1.77
N THR A 22 -6.13 -2.71 2.18
CA THR A 22 -7.46 -3.36 2.13
C THR A 22 -8.45 -2.61 3.03
N MET A 23 -8.04 -2.19 4.23
CA MET A 23 -8.90 -1.40 5.11
C MET A 23 -9.24 -0.03 4.49
N ILE A 24 -8.26 0.64 3.89
CA ILE A 24 -8.46 1.93 3.22
C ILE A 24 -9.45 1.80 2.05
N LEU A 25 -9.34 0.73 1.25
CA LEU A 25 -10.28 0.42 0.18
C LEU A 25 -11.71 0.21 0.70
N ILE A 26 -11.87 -0.53 1.81
CA ILE A 26 -13.17 -0.75 2.45
C ILE A 26 -13.77 0.57 2.93
N VAL A 27 -12.97 1.46 3.53
CA VAL A 27 -13.43 2.78 4.00
C VAL A 27 -13.91 3.64 2.85
N PHE A 28 -13.16 3.72 1.75
CA PHE A 28 -13.60 4.47 0.57
C PHE A 28 -14.82 3.84 -0.10
N ALA A 29 -14.97 2.51 -0.09
CA ALA A 29 -16.19 1.86 -0.57
C ALA A 29 -17.41 2.19 0.28
N ALA A 30 -17.25 2.23 1.61
CA ALA A 30 -18.28 2.68 2.53
C ALA A 30 -18.65 4.15 2.30
N ASN A 31 -17.66 5.00 2.05
CA ASN A 31 -17.89 6.42 1.72
C ASN A 31 -18.70 6.57 0.42
N VAL A 32 -18.39 5.77 -0.63
CA VAL A 32 -19.20 5.74 -1.86
C VAL A 32 -20.66 5.40 -1.56
N ALA A 33 -20.92 4.38 -0.73
CA ALA A 33 -22.29 4.02 -0.38
C ALA A 33 -23.02 5.17 0.34
N MET A 34 -22.34 5.87 1.24
CA MET A 34 -22.87 7.06 1.91
C MET A 34 -23.13 8.21 0.93
N SER A 35 -22.19 8.50 0.02
CA SER A 35 -22.37 9.54 -0.99
C SER A 35 -23.53 9.23 -1.94
N LEU A 36 -23.74 7.95 -2.31
CA LEU A 36 -24.91 7.52 -3.08
C LEU A 36 -26.21 7.73 -2.30
N TRP A 37 -26.21 7.44 -0.99
CA TRP A 37 -27.35 7.75 -0.12
C TRP A 37 -27.65 9.26 -0.08
N MET A 38 -26.62 10.10 -0.02
CA MET A 38 -26.77 11.55 -0.06
C MET A 38 -27.33 12.05 -1.41
N LEU A 39 -27.01 11.39 -2.54
CA LEU A 39 -27.67 11.66 -3.82
C LEU A 39 -29.17 11.35 -3.77
N VAL A 40 -29.56 10.23 -3.18
CA VAL A 40 -30.99 9.89 -3.00
C VAL A 40 -31.67 10.93 -2.11
N ALA A 41 -31.04 11.34 -1.01
CA ALA A 41 -31.55 12.38 -0.14
C ALA A 41 -31.72 13.72 -0.88
N PHE A 42 -30.78 14.09 -1.76
CA PHE A 42 -30.92 15.25 -2.63
C PHE A 42 -32.13 15.14 -3.56
N VAL A 43 -32.35 14.00 -4.22
CA VAL A 43 -33.50 13.81 -5.12
C VAL A 43 -34.84 13.99 -4.38
N LEU A 44 -34.90 13.57 -3.11
CA LEU A 44 -36.13 13.67 -2.30
C LEU A 44 -36.35 15.08 -1.72
N THR A 45 -35.28 15.81 -1.39
CA THR A 45 -35.37 17.07 -0.62
C THR A 45 -34.97 18.31 -1.40
N PHE A 46 -34.36 18.15 -2.58
CA PHE A 46 -33.68 19.20 -3.36
C PHE A 46 -32.66 20.02 -2.56
N ASN A 47 -32.12 19.45 -1.46
CA ASN A 47 -31.12 20.12 -0.65
C ASN A 47 -29.75 20.15 -1.35
N LYS A 48 -29.31 21.36 -1.75
CA LYS A 48 -28.03 21.57 -2.42
C LYS A 48 -26.81 21.14 -1.59
N ALA A 49 -26.90 21.17 -0.26
CA ALA A 49 -25.84 20.68 0.61
C ALA A 49 -25.64 19.17 0.44
N ALA A 50 -26.74 18.40 0.37
CA ALA A 50 -26.68 16.95 0.15
C ALA A 50 -26.04 16.61 -1.20
N LEU A 51 -26.35 17.38 -2.25
CA LEU A 51 -25.69 17.23 -3.55
C LEU A 51 -24.19 17.53 -3.47
N LEU A 52 -23.80 18.63 -2.82
CA LEU A 52 -22.39 19.01 -2.67
C LEU A 52 -21.59 17.93 -1.93
N THR A 53 -22.11 17.47 -0.79
CA THR A 53 -21.51 16.38 -0.01
C THR A 53 -21.33 15.13 -0.86
N ALA A 54 -22.37 14.72 -1.60
CA ALA A 54 -22.28 13.52 -2.42
C ALA A 54 -21.22 13.62 -3.53
N VAL A 55 -21.13 14.77 -4.20
CA VAL A 55 -20.11 14.99 -5.25
C VAL A 55 -18.71 14.96 -4.64
N LEU A 56 -18.51 15.62 -3.49
CA LEU A 56 -17.23 15.64 -2.80
C LEU A 56 -16.83 14.24 -2.33
N GLY A 57 -17.75 13.46 -1.77
CA GLY A 57 -17.47 12.11 -1.28
C GLY A 57 -17.18 11.10 -2.38
N LEU A 58 -17.90 11.18 -3.51
CA LEU A 58 -17.59 10.37 -4.69
C LEU A 58 -16.21 10.74 -5.26
N ALA A 59 -15.89 12.03 -5.35
CA ALA A 59 -14.58 12.50 -5.82
C ALA A 59 -13.46 12.06 -4.85
N ALA A 60 -13.64 12.25 -3.55
CA ALA A 60 -12.69 11.83 -2.52
C ALA A 60 -12.41 10.33 -2.60
N SER A 61 -13.46 9.52 -2.77
CA SER A 61 -13.35 8.07 -2.89
C SER A 61 -12.64 7.66 -4.17
N ALA A 62 -12.98 8.24 -5.32
CA ALA A 62 -12.33 7.96 -6.60
C ALA A 62 -10.83 8.28 -6.55
N VAL A 63 -10.46 9.44 -6.03
CA VAL A 63 -9.06 9.86 -5.87
C VAL A 63 -8.35 8.99 -4.82
N GLY A 64 -9.03 8.60 -3.74
CA GLY A 64 -8.50 7.72 -2.70
C GLY A 64 -8.21 6.29 -3.19
N PHE A 65 -9.10 5.73 -4.01
CA PHE A 65 -8.86 4.47 -4.72
C PHE A 65 -7.64 4.58 -5.64
N LEU A 66 -7.56 5.65 -6.42
CA LEU A 66 -6.45 5.90 -7.33
C LEU A 66 -5.13 6.05 -6.56
N SER A 67 -5.13 6.72 -5.40
CA SER A 67 -3.95 6.91 -4.57
C SER A 67 -3.44 5.59 -4.00
N ALA A 68 -4.35 4.72 -3.53
CA ALA A 68 -4.02 3.43 -2.97
C ALA A 68 -3.48 2.47 -4.06
N TYR A 69 -4.02 2.54 -5.28
CA TYR A 69 -3.57 1.76 -6.42
C TYR A 69 -2.20 2.22 -6.95
N ARG A 70 -2.02 3.53 -7.17
CA ARG A 70 -0.78 4.09 -7.74
C ARG A 70 0.33 4.34 -6.70
N LYS A 71 0.04 4.18 -5.41
CA LYS A 71 0.95 4.55 -4.31
C LYS A 71 1.47 5.98 -4.46
N ASP A 72 0.55 6.89 -4.80
CA ASP A 72 0.85 8.31 -5.03
C ASP A 72 0.42 9.15 -3.82
N SER A 73 1.41 9.77 -3.17
CA SER A 73 1.20 10.65 -2.03
C SER A 73 0.41 11.92 -2.38
N GLY A 74 0.56 12.45 -3.61
CA GLY A 74 -0.17 13.64 -4.05
C GLY A 74 -1.66 13.37 -4.19
N LEU A 75 -2.01 12.21 -4.79
CA LEU A 75 -3.40 11.76 -4.85
C LEU A 75 -3.97 11.48 -3.47
N ALA A 76 -3.19 10.92 -2.53
CA ALA A 76 -3.66 10.67 -1.17
C ALA A 76 -3.96 11.97 -0.42
N ILE A 77 -3.14 13.01 -0.61
CA ILE A 77 -3.40 14.35 -0.06
C ILE A 77 -4.67 14.93 -0.68
N ALA A 78 -4.81 14.89 -2.00
CA ALA A 78 -6.00 15.39 -2.69
C ALA A 78 -7.28 14.68 -2.22
N ALA A 79 -7.24 13.35 -2.06
CA ALA A 79 -8.35 12.59 -1.49
C ALA A 79 -8.68 13.06 -0.06
N GLY A 80 -7.68 13.25 0.80
CA GLY A 80 -7.86 13.76 2.16
C GLY A 80 -8.47 15.16 2.20
N VAL A 81 -8.06 16.06 1.31
CA VAL A 81 -8.62 17.41 1.18
C VAL A 81 -10.09 17.37 0.76
N LEU A 82 -10.43 16.53 -0.22
CA LEU A 82 -11.82 16.36 -0.68
C LEU A 82 -12.70 15.77 0.41
N LEU A 83 -12.20 14.79 1.17
CA LEU A 83 -12.92 14.18 2.28
C LEU A 83 -13.13 15.18 3.42
N PHE A 84 -12.14 16.03 3.71
CA PHE A 84 -12.30 17.11 4.68
C PHE A 84 -13.34 18.15 4.24
N ALA A 85 -13.38 18.47 2.94
CA ALA A 85 -14.39 19.36 2.38
C ALA A 85 -15.80 18.74 2.43
N GLU A 86 -15.94 17.44 2.14
CA GLU A 86 -17.18 16.68 2.27
C GLU A 86 -17.73 16.78 3.71
N ILE A 87 -16.88 16.47 4.69
CA ILE A 87 -17.29 16.50 6.10
C ILE A 87 -17.63 17.93 6.52
N SER A 88 -16.85 18.93 6.12
CA SER A 88 -17.16 20.33 6.39
C SER A 88 -18.54 20.72 5.82
N ALA A 89 -18.86 20.29 4.60
CA ALA A 89 -20.16 20.56 3.98
C ALA A 89 -21.33 19.95 4.78
N LEU A 90 -21.17 18.72 5.29
CA LEU A 90 -22.14 18.09 6.20
C LEU A 90 -22.31 18.90 7.49
N PHE A 91 -21.20 19.27 8.14
CA PHE A 91 -21.20 20.03 9.39
C PHE A 91 -21.89 21.38 9.31
N PHE A 92 -21.66 22.14 8.24
CA PHE A 92 -22.31 23.45 8.08
C PHE A 92 -23.78 23.33 7.70
N SER A 93 -24.25 22.16 7.24
CA SER A 93 -25.65 21.95 6.85
C SER A 93 -26.56 21.55 8.02
N ASP A 94 -26.10 20.68 8.93
CA ASP A 94 -26.89 20.17 10.05
C ASP A 94 -26.43 20.68 11.44
N GLY A 95 -25.35 21.47 11.49
CA GLY A 95 -24.77 22.00 12.73
C GLY A 95 -23.77 21.07 13.40
N ILE A 96 -23.17 21.53 14.51
CA ILE A 96 -22.16 20.76 15.25
C ILE A 96 -22.85 19.61 16.00
N SER A 97 -22.63 18.38 15.55
CA SER A 97 -23.11 17.17 16.19
C SER A 97 -21.96 16.29 16.67
N LEU A 98 -22.19 15.49 17.72
CA LEU A 98 -21.22 14.51 18.21
C LEU A 98 -20.82 13.51 17.12
N LEU A 99 -21.79 13.13 16.27
CA LEU A 99 -21.60 12.23 15.14
C LEU A 99 -20.65 12.83 14.11
N GLY A 100 -20.82 14.11 13.77
CA GLY A 100 -19.88 14.79 12.87
C GLY A 100 -18.46 14.79 13.45
N ILE A 101 -18.29 15.08 14.75
CA ILE A 101 -16.94 15.14 15.35
C ILE A 101 -16.25 13.78 15.28
N LEU A 102 -17.01 12.71 15.53
CA LEU A 102 -16.53 11.34 15.34
C LEU A 102 -16.15 11.05 13.89
N GLU A 103 -16.95 11.53 12.94
CA GLU A 103 -16.69 11.37 11.51
C GLU A 103 -15.39 12.03 11.07
N ILE A 104 -15.14 13.28 11.48
CA ILE A 104 -13.84 13.96 11.28
C ILE A 104 -12.70 13.12 11.85
N GLY A 105 -12.85 12.65 13.09
CA GLY A 105 -11.82 11.87 13.76
C GLY A 105 -11.48 10.58 13.01
N VAL A 106 -12.50 9.82 12.62
CA VAL A 106 -12.34 8.53 11.93
C VAL A 106 -11.75 8.73 10.54
N PHE A 107 -12.34 9.57 9.70
CA PHE A 107 -11.88 9.75 8.33
C PHE A 107 -10.54 10.49 8.27
N GLY A 108 -10.31 11.48 9.15
CA GLY A 108 -9.02 12.15 9.28
C GLY A 108 -7.91 11.17 9.69
N TRP A 109 -8.20 10.26 10.62
CA TRP A 109 -7.28 9.19 11.00
C TRP A 109 -6.95 8.28 9.81
N PHE A 110 -7.96 7.86 9.04
CA PHE A 110 -7.74 7.02 7.86
C PHE A 110 -6.94 7.72 6.75
N ALA A 111 -7.21 9.01 6.50
CA ALA A 111 -6.44 9.80 5.54
C ALA A 111 -4.96 9.88 5.93
N ALA A 112 -4.67 10.15 7.21
CA ALA A 112 -3.31 10.18 7.74
C ALA A 112 -2.62 8.80 7.63
N ARG A 113 -3.35 7.72 7.95
CA ARG A 113 -2.83 6.35 7.82
C ARG A 113 -2.54 5.99 6.36
N ASN A 114 -3.40 6.35 5.42
CA ASN A 114 -3.17 6.14 3.98
C ASN A 114 -1.88 6.82 3.51
N PHE A 115 -1.68 8.09 3.89
CA PHE A 115 -0.46 8.82 3.55
C PHE A 115 0.80 8.16 4.14
N MET A 116 0.76 7.79 5.43
CA MET A 116 1.88 7.08 6.07
C MET A 116 2.15 5.72 5.42
N ASN A 117 1.10 4.99 5.03
CA ASN A 117 1.21 3.69 4.39
C ASN A 117 1.91 3.80 3.04
N ILE A 118 1.56 4.81 2.22
CA ILE A 118 2.23 5.09 0.95
C ILE A 118 3.69 5.48 1.17
N LYS A 119 3.99 6.34 2.15
CA LYS A 119 5.38 6.72 2.47
C LYS A 119 6.21 5.50 2.86
N LYS A 120 5.63 4.60 3.67
CA LYS A 120 6.29 3.37 4.10
C LYS A 120 6.49 2.39 2.95
N TYR A 121 5.52 2.29 2.03
CA TYR A 121 5.65 1.49 0.82
C TYR A 121 6.81 1.98 -0.05
N ARG A 122 6.91 3.29 -0.31
CA ARG A 122 8.03 3.89 -1.06
C ARG A 122 9.38 3.70 -0.37
N TRP A 123 9.41 3.72 0.96
CA TRP A 123 10.64 3.40 1.70
C TRP A 123 11.05 1.94 1.51
N LEU A 124 10.09 1.00 1.55
CA LEU A 124 10.36 -0.42 1.29
C LEU A 124 10.79 -0.69 -0.16
N GLU A 125 10.29 0.09 -1.11
CA GLU A 125 10.68 0.02 -2.53
C GLU A 125 12.16 0.35 -2.75
N GLN A 126 12.76 1.14 -1.86
CA GLN A 126 14.20 1.45 -1.86
C GLN A 126 15.04 0.37 -1.18
N GLN A 127 14.42 -0.63 -0.53
CA GLN A 127 15.13 -1.69 0.18
C GLN A 127 15.43 -2.88 -0.73
N ASP A 128 16.55 -3.53 -0.45
CA ASP A 128 17.03 -4.68 -1.20
C ASP A 128 16.07 -5.86 -1.05
N GLY A 129 15.77 -6.56 -2.15
CA GLY A 129 14.86 -7.72 -2.17
C GLY A 129 13.36 -7.39 -2.25
N PHE A 130 12.98 -6.11 -2.39
CA PHE A 130 11.61 -5.73 -2.72
C PHE A 130 11.14 -6.39 -4.04
N PRO A 131 9.87 -6.80 -4.18
CA PRO A 131 8.76 -6.69 -3.21
C PRO A 131 8.59 -7.89 -2.28
N GLN A 132 9.28 -9.00 -2.51
CA GLN A 132 9.02 -10.27 -1.81
C GLN A 132 9.90 -10.47 -0.56
N PHE A 133 11.03 -9.78 -0.48
CA PHE A 133 12.04 -9.87 0.57
C PHE A 133 12.40 -11.34 0.86
N GLU A 134 12.84 -12.05 -0.18
CA GLU A 134 13.27 -13.45 -0.08
C GLU A 134 14.79 -13.55 0.01
N PRO A 135 15.35 -14.05 1.14
CA PRO A 135 16.79 -14.16 1.31
C PRO A 135 17.40 -15.15 0.31
N LYS A 136 16.68 -16.23 -0.02
CA LYS A 136 17.12 -17.22 -1.01
C LYS A 136 17.34 -16.64 -2.40
N LEU A 137 16.50 -15.71 -2.85
CA LEU A 137 16.67 -15.07 -4.15
C LEU A 137 17.95 -14.24 -4.21
N LYS A 138 18.29 -13.54 -3.12
CA LYS A 138 19.53 -12.78 -3.02
C LYS A 138 20.76 -13.69 -2.98
N GLU A 139 20.68 -14.83 -2.29
CA GLU A 139 21.74 -15.85 -2.33
C GLU A 139 21.95 -16.35 -3.77
N TYR A 140 20.89 -16.67 -4.50
CA TYR A 140 20.96 -17.07 -5.90
C TYR A 140 21.60 -16.00 -6.81
N ASP A 141 21.23 -14.74 -6.65
CA ASP A 141 21.80 -13.64 -7.45
C ASP A 141 23.27 -13.39 -7.10
N MET A 142 23.64 -13.47 -5.81
CA MET A 142 25.04 -13.38 -5.37
C MET A 142 25.88 -14.53 -5.92
N ASP A 143 25.37 -15.76 -5.88
CA ASP A 143 26.04 -16.93 -6.45
C ASP A 143 26.21 -16.81 -7.96
N ARG A 144 25.23 -16.23 -8.66
CA ARG A 144 25.31 -15.97 -10.10
C ARG A 144 26.39 -14.94 -10.43
N VAL A 145 26.46 -13.84 -9.69
CA VAL A 145 27.49 -12.81 -9.88
C VAL A 145 28.87 -13.35 -9.52
N GLN A 146 29.01 -14.10 -8.43
CA GLN A 146 30.27 -14.77 -8.06
C GLN A 146 30.69 -15.77 -9.13
N ARG A 147 29.75 -16.53 -9.68
CA ARG A 147 30.03 -17.40 -10.82
C ARG A 147 30.52 -16.58 -12.00
N ASP A 148 29.90 -15.45 -12.36
CA ASP A 148 30.30 -14.64 -13.53
C ASP A 148 31.64 -13.92 -13.34
N ILE A 149 32.05 -13.66 -12.09
CA ILE A 149 33.38 -13.12 -11.76
C ILE A 149 34.45 -14.22 -11.69
N LYS A 150 34.07 -15.46 -11.37
CA LYS A 150 35.00 -16.61 -11.39
C LYS A 150 35.52 -16.84 -12.81
N ASP A 151 36.84 -16.86 -12.93
CA ASP A 151 37.56 -17.20 -14.15
C ASP A 151 37.00 -18.51 -14.76
N PRO A 152 36.65 -18.56 -16.07
CA PRO A 152 36.12 -19.76 -16.72
C PRO A 152 36.93 -21.05 -16.47
N TYR A 153 38.22 -20.94 -16.15
CA TYR A 153 39.05 -22.07 -15.73
C TYR A 153 38.69 -22.63 -14.34
N ALA A 154 38.37 -21.77 -13.37
CA ALA A 154 37.98 -22.19 -12.03
C ALA A 154 36.62 -22.91 -12.03
N ARG A 155 35.65 -22.44 -12.83
CA ARG A 155 34.36 -23.14 -13.01
C ARG A 155 34.56 -24.56 -13.58
N LYS A 156 35.39 -24.71 -14.61
CA LYS A 156 35.66 -26.02 -15.23
C LYS A 156 36.39 -26.99 -14.29
N MET A 157 37.22 -26.48 -13.38
CA MET A 157 37.91 -27.32 -12.39
C MET A 157 36.94 -27.82 -11.30
N GLU A 158 36.02 -26.97 -10.82
CA GLU A 158 34.96 -27.38 -9.88
C GLU A 158 34.01 -28.42 -10.49
N GLU A 159 33.58 -28.26 -11.73
CA GLU A 159 32.74 -29.25 -12.44
C GLU A 159 33.45 -30.59 -12.63
N ARG A 160 34.77 -30.58 -12.86
CA ARG A 160 35.55 -31.83 -12.96
C ARG A 160 35.69 -32.51 -11.61
N GLN A 161 35.91 -31.74 -10.54
CA GLN A 161 36.03 -32.29 -9.19
C GLN A 161 34.70 -32.88 -8.70
N SER A 162 33.57 -32.20 -8.91
CA SER A 162 32.25 -32.73 -8.49
C SER A 162 31.87 -34.01 -9.24
N ASN A 163 32.17 -34.09 -10.54
CA ASN A 163 31.93 -35.31 -11.32
C ASN A 163 32.87 -36.45 -10.91
N SER A 164 34.12 -36.15 -10.50
CA SER A 164 35.08 -37.16 -10.06
C SER A 164 34.80 -37.71 -8.65
N SER A 165 34.17 -36.92 -7.77
CA SER A 165 33.76 -37.39 -6.44
C SER A 165 32.57 -38.35 -6.51
N VAL A 166 31.65 -38.17 -7.48
CA VAL A 166 30.51 -39.07 -7.67
C VAL A 166 30.95 -40.43 -8.22
N SER A 167 32.03 -40.48 -9.01
CA SER A 167 32.56 -41.75 -9.56
C SER A 167 33.38 -42.59 -8.57
N MET A 168 33.74 -42.03 -7.40
CA MET A 168 34.52 -42.74 -6.37
C MET A 168 33.64 -43.42 -5.32
N GLU A 169 32.34 -43.14 -5.29
CA GLU A 169 31.36 -43.78 -4.39
C GLU A 169 30.74 -45.06 -5.00
N GLU A 170 31.04 -45.39 -6.26
CA GLU A 170 30.54 -46.57 -6.98
C GLU A 170 31.56 -47.73 -7.09
N LEU A 171 32.66 -47.72 -6.33
CA LEU A 171 33.65 -48.82 -6.25
C LEU A 171 33.77 -49.38 -4.83
#